data_AF-A0A754B8P1-F1
#
_entry.id   AF-A0A754B8P1-F1
#
_cell.length_a   1.000
_cell.length_b   1.000
_cell.length_c   1.000
_cell.angle_alpha   90.00
_cell.angle_beta   90.00
_cell.angle_gamma   90.00
#
_symmetry.space_group_name_H-M   'P 1'
#
loop_
_entity.id
_entity.type
_entity.pdbx_description
1 polymer ?
#
loop_
_entity_poly.entity_id
_entity_poly.type
_entity_poly.pdbx_seq_one_letter_code
_entity_poly.pdbx_strand_id
1 'polypeptide(L)'
;MKTVIDAKNAVYNENGSVNVDVLFDDVFESDGKTPMWLPFTAAEHDPMDYGRQLFADLVAGKYGPVTPFSVTPEMIQAAKGVKHAEISA
;
A
#
# COMPACT_ATOMS: atom_id res chain seq x y z
N MET A 1 4.63 -20.72 3.27
CA MET A 1 4.11 -19.67 2.36
C MET A 1 3.29 -18.75 3.25
N LYS A 2 3.64 -17.46 3.34
CA LYS A 2 2.90 -16.51 4.19
C LYS A 2 1.51 -16.30 3.61
N THR A 3 0.47 -16.48 4.41
CA THR A 3 -0.92 -16.31 3.97
C THR A 3 -1.48 -15.02 4.52
N VAL A 4 -2.05 -14.18 3.64
CA VAL A 4 -2.79 -13.01 4.08
C VAL A 4 -4.16 -13.46 4.58
N ILE A 5 -4.44 -13.20 5.86
CA ILE A 5 -5.71 -13.57 6.49
C ILE A 5 -6.69 -12.41 6.53
N ASP A 6 -6.19 -11.17 6.61
CA ASP A 6 -7.02 -9.96 6.58
C ASP A 6 -6.21 -8.75 6.09
N ALA A 7 -6.91 -7.70 5.64
CA ALA A 7 -6.31 -6.46 5.18
C ALA A 7 -7.22 -5.25 5.46
N LYS A 8 -6.64 -4.09 5.76
CA LYS A 8 -7.41 -2.84 6.04
C LYS A 8 -6.62 -1.60 5.66
N ASN A 9 -7.31 -0.45 5.67
CA ASN A 9 -6.71 0.86 5.39
C ASN A 9 -6.04 0.92 4.00
N ALA A 10 -6.62 0.25 3.01
CA ALA A 10 -6.08 0.21 1.66
C ALA A 10 -6.20 1.57 0.97
N VAL A 11 -5.09 2.08 0.43
CA VAL A 11 -5.01 3.37 -0.29
C VAL A 11 -4.14 3.20 -1.53
N TYR A 12 -4.64 3.67 -2.68
CA TYR A 12 -3.84 3.73 -3.91
C TYR A 12 -2.72 4.76 -3.77
N ASN A 13 -1.54 4.38 -4.26
CA ASN A 13 -0.42 5.27 -4.53
C ASN A 13 -0.54 5.87 -5.94
N GLU A 14 0.23 6.93 -6.19
CA GLU A 14 0.28 7.59 -7.51
C GLU A 14 0.67 6.63 -8.66
N ASN A 15 1.52 5.65 -8.38
CA ASN A 15 1.99 4.66 -9.36
C ASN A 15 1.04 3.45 -9.54
N GLY A 16 -0.13 3.47 -8.91
CA GLY A 16 -1.13 2.40 -8.99
C GLY A 16 -0.90 1.21 -8.05
N SER A 17 0.18 1.17 -7.27
CA SER A 17 0.29 0.22 -6.15
C SER A 17 -0.64 0.59 -5.01
N VAL A 18 -0.84 -0.31 -4.04
CA VAL A 18 -1.72 -0.10 -2.89
C VAL A 18 -0.93 -0.25 -1.59
N ASN A 19 -0.93 0.79 -0.76
CA ASN A 19 -0.49 0.68 0.62
C ASN A 19 -1.64 0.16 1.48
N VAL A 20 -1.34 -0.77 2.39
CA VAL A 20 -2.36 -1.49 3.16
C VAL A 20 -1.75 -2.04 4.45
N ASP A 21 -2.54 -2.12 5.51
CA ASP A 21 -2.19 -2.86 6.72
C ASP A 21 -2.64 -4.31 6.55
N VAL A 22 -1.71 -5.25 6.67
CA VAL A 22 -1.94 -6.68 6.41
C VAL A 22 -1.79 -7.48 7.69
N LEU A 23 -2.69 -8.44 7.86
CA LEU A 23 -2.58 -9.46 8.87
C LEU A 23 -2.13 -10.77 8.22
N PHE A 24 -1.01 -11.32 8.68
CA PHE A 24 -0.50 -12.62 8.24
C PHE A 24 -0.83 -13.71 9.25
N ASP A 25 -0.92 -14.95 8.78
CA ASP A 25 -1.17 -16.14 9.60
C ASP A 25 -0.04 -16.49 10.59
N ASP A 26 1.18 -16.02 10.31
CA ASP A 26 2.40 -16.40 11.04
C ASP A 26 3.13 -15.23 11.73
N VAL A 27 2.53 -14.04 11.77
CA VAL A 27 3.13 -12.84 12.38
C VAL A 27 2.34 -12.41 13.60
N PHE A 28 3.02 -12.45 14.75
CA PHE A 28 2.50 -12.08 16.05
C PHE A 28 3.41 -11.06 16.71
N GLU A 29 2.85 -10.32 17.66
CA GLU A 29 3.61 -9.48 18.59
C GLU A 29 4.59 -10.30 19.44
N SER A 30 5.39 -9.61 20.25
CA SER A 30 6.39 -10.27 21.14
C SER A 30 5.79 -11.27 22.15
N ASP A 31 4.47 -11.23 22.37
CA ASP A 31 3.76 -12.17 23.24
C ASP A 31 3.47 -13.54 22.58
N GLY A 32 3.69 -13.66 21.26
CA GLY A 32 3.45 -14.86 20.47
C GLY A 32 1.97 -15.25 20.32
N LYS A 33 1.03 -14.34 20.64
CA LYS A 33 -0.42 -14.62 20.67
C LYS A 33 -1.24 -13.57 19.96
N THR A 34 -0.82 -12.30 20.02
CA THR A 34 -1.55 -11.18 19.42
C THR A 34 -1.17 -11.06 17.95
N PRO A 35 -2.11 -11.21 17.00
CA PRO A 35 -1.81 -11.02 15.58
C PRO A 35 -1.31 -9.59 15.32
N MET A 36 -0.24 -9.48 14.55
CA MET A 36 0.40 -8.21 14.25
C MET A 36 -0.02 -7.69 12.88
N TRP A 37 -0.46 -6.43 12.83
CA TRP A 37 -0.72 -5.73 11.58
C TRP A 37 0.59 -5.14 11.05
N LEU A 38 0.93 -5.45 9.81
CA LEU A 38 2.14 -4.97 9.16
C LEU A 38 1.81 -4.08 7.97
N PRO A 39 2.49 -2.92 7.81
CA PRO A 39 2.38 -2.14 6.60
C PRO A 39 2.97 -2.92 5.43
N PHE A 40 2.25 -2.95 4.31
CA PHE A 40 2.69 -3.59 3.07
C PHE A 40 2.30 -2.73 1.87
N THR A 41 3.11 -2.78 0.82
CA THR A 41 2.80 -2.17 -0.48
C THR A 41 2.60 -3.27 -1.49
N ALA A 42 1.34 -3.54 -1.85
CA ALA A 42 0.98 -4.54 -2.85
C ALA A 42 0.93 -3.92 -4.25
N ALA A 43 1.38 -4.67 -5.26
CA ALA A 43 1.35 -4.24 -6.65
C ALA A 43 1.03 -5.40 -7.59
N GLU A 44 0.48 -5.08 -8.77
CA GLU A 44 0.21 -6.07 -9.83
C GLU A 44 1.46 -6.88 -10.20
N HIS A 45 2.62 -6.22 -10.19
CA HIS A 45 3.93 -6.79 -10.51
C HIS A 45 4.81 -7.00 -9.27
N ASP A 46 4.22 -7.13 -8.08
CA ASP A 46 4.95 -7.42 -6.84
C ASP A 46 5.89 -8.62 -7.04
N PRO A 47 7.15 -8.62 -6.55
CA PRO A 47 8.06 -9.74 -6.73
C PRO A 47 7.57 -11.03 -6.04
N MET A 48 6.79 -10.91 -4.96
CA MET A 48 6.29 -12.02 -4.17
C MET A 48 4.89 -12.46 -4.63
N ASP A 49 4.65 -13.77 -4.71
CA ASP A 49 3.35 -14.32 -5.12
C ASP A 49 2.19 -13.81 -4.25
N TYR A 50 2.40 -13.75 -2.93
CA TYR A 50 1.38 -13.28 -2.00
C TYR A 50 1.08 -11.78 -2.18
N GLY A 51 2.05 -10.97 -2.61
CA GLY A 51 1.86 -9.55 -2.87
C GLY A 51 1.00 -9.31 -4.11
N ARG A 52 1.24 -10.09 -5.18
CA ARG A 52 0.41 -10.08 -6.40
C ARG A 52 -1.03 -10.52 -6.11
N GLN A 53 -1.20 -11.60 -5.35
CA GLN A 53 -2.53 -12.09 -4.96
C GLN A 53 -3.26 -11.07 -4.07
N LEU A 54 -2.57 -10.48 -3.10
CA LEU A 54 -3.13 -9.44 -2.24
C LEU A 54 -3.60 -8.23 -3.06
N PHE A 55 -2.82 -7.78 -4.04
CA PHE A 55 -3.22 -6.69 -4.93
C PHE A 55 -4.50 -7.03 -5.69
N ALA A 56 -4.58 -8.22 -6.31
CA ALA A 56 -5.77 -8.66 -7.04
C ALA A 56 -7.02 -8.71 -6.14
N ASP A 57 -6.86 -9.23 -4.92
CA ASP A 57 -7.95 -9.31 -3.93
C ASP A 57 -8.42 -7.92 -3.47
N LEU A 58 -7.51 -6.98 -3.27
CA LEU A 58 -7.81 -5.59 -2.90
C LEU A 58 -8.59 -4.88 -4.01
N VAL A 59 -8.11 -4.97 -5.26
CA VAL A 59 -8.76 -4.36 -6.42
C VAL A 59 -10.15 -4.97 -6.66
N ALA A 60 -10.32 -6.26 -6.38
CA ALA A 60 -11.61 -6.95 -6.43
C ALA A 60 -12.56 -6.58 -5.27
N GLY A 61 -12.09 -5.80 -4.28
CA GLY A 61 -12.89 -5.34 -3.16
C GLY A 61 -13.09 -6.38 -2.04
N LYS A 62 -12.31 -7.47 -2.02
CA LYS A 62 -12.42 -8.55 -1.03
C LYS A 62 -12.33 -8.05 0.41
N TYR A 63 -11.50 -7.03 0.64
CA TYR A 63 -11.24 -6.42 1.95
C TYR A 63 -11.89 -5.02 2.09
N GLY A 64 -12.88 -4.72 1.26
CA GLY A 64 -13.48 -3.39 1.13
C GLY A 64 -12.84 -2.54 0.03
N PRO A 65 -13.37 -1.33 -0.21
CA PRO A 65 -12.89 -0.46 -1.27
C PRO A 65 -11.49 0.07 -0.97
N VAL A 66 -10.64 0.11 -2.00
CA VAL A 66 -9.36 0.80 -1.93
C VAL A 66 -9.61 2.31 -2.05
N THR A 67 -9.12 3.08 -1.10
CA THR A 67 -9.25 4.54 -1.12
C THR A 67 -8.47 5.09 -2.33
N PRO A 68 -9.09 5.91 -3.20
CA PRO A 68 -8.38 6.52 -4.32
C PRO A 68 -7.24 7.43 -3.87
N PHE A 69 -6.19 7.50 -4.69
CA PHE A 69 -5.17 8.53 -4.54
C PHE A 69 -5.76 9.91 -4.83
N SER A 70 -5.45 10.90 -3.99
CA SER A 70 -5.91 12.28 -4.17
C SER A 70 -4.71 13.22 -4.18
N VAL A 71 -4.57 13.98 -5.25
CA VAL A 71 -3.53 15.00 -5.38
C VAL A 71 -3.88 16.20 -4.52
N THR A 72 -2.99 16.60 -3.60
CA THR A 72 -3.20 17.78 -2.77
C THR A 72 -2.56 19.03 -3.39
N PRO A 73 -3.05 20.25 -3.07
CA PRO A 73 -2.41 21.50 -3.49
C PRO A 73 -0.93 21.57 -3.09
N GLU A 74 -0.56 21.05 -1.92
CA GLU A 74 0.82 21.00 -1.43
C GLU A 74 1.71 20.17 -2.36
N MET A 75 1.24 19.01 -2.82
CA MET A 75 1.97 18.19 -3.80
C MET A 75 2.22 18.96 -5.10
N ILE A 76 1.21 19.71 -5.57
CA ILE A 76 1.32 20.54 -6.77
C ILE A 76 2.36 21.66 -6.55
N GLN A 77 2.36 22.32 -5.39
CA GLN A 77 3.34 23.37 -5.09
C GLN A 77 4.76 22.82 -4.98
N ALA A 78 4.94 21.66 -4.33
CA ALA A 78 6.23 20.99 -4.23
C ALA A 78 6.79 20.64 -5.63
N ALA A 79 5.96 20.05 -6.50
CA ALA A 79 6.35 19.73 -7.87
C ALA A 79 6.72 20.98 -8.69
N LYS A 80 6.01 22.10 -8.51
CA LYS A 80 6.35 23.38 -9.14
C LYS A 80 7.69 23.93 -8.63
N GLY A 81 7.94 23.85 -7.33
CA GLY A 81 9.19 24.29 -6.71
C GLY A 81 10.41 23.54 -7.25
N VAL A 82 10.31 22.21 -7.38
CA VAL A 82 11.37 21.37 -7.98
C VAL A 82 11.66 21.80 -9.41
N LYS A 83 10.63 21.93 -10.25
CA LYS A 83 10.80 22.38 -11.65
C LYS A 83 11.43 23.77 -11.75
N HIS A 84 11.09 24.68 -10.85
CA HIS A 84 11.69 26.00 -10.83
C HIS A 84 13.19 25.94 -10.49
N ALA A 85 13.58 25.11 -9.51
CA ALA A 85 14.97 24.90 -9.14
C ALA A 85 15.79 24.26 -10.28
N GLU A 86 15.23 23.33 -11.04
CA GLU A 86 15.92 22.69 -12.18
C GLU A 86 16.23 23.66 -13.34
N ILE A 87 15.40 24.69 -13.58
CA ILE A 87 15.56 25.65 -14.68
C ILE A 87 16.43 26.86 -14.27
N SER A 88 16.59 27.09 -12.97
CA SER A 88 17.35 28.22 -12.42
C SER A 88 18.76 27.85 -11.95
N ALA A 89 19.17 26.58 -12.14
CA ALA A 89 20.50 26.06 -11.86
C ALA A 89 21.45 26.16 -13.05
#